data_AF-A0A951GC09-F1
#
_entry.id   AF-A0A951GC09-F1
#
_cell.length_a   1.000
_cell.length_b   1.000
_cell.length_c   1.000
_cell.angle_alpha   90.00
_cell.angle_beta   90.00
_cell.angle_gamma   90.00
#
_symmetry.space_group_name_H-M   'P 1'
#
loop_
_entity.id
_entity.type
_entity.pdbx_description
1 polymer ?
#
loop_
_entity_poly.entity_id
_entity_poly.type
_entity_poly.pdbx_seq_one_letter_code
_entity_poly.pdbx_strand_id
1 'polypeptide(L)'
;MAGFVDSTVKEIDDRLRELKEEVSRLEAARNALVGGRRGPGRPRASRSTTRQARRATTGRRPGRPRGRSRGGTRANQALELVRGTPGITIPQIAERMGIEPNYLYRVMPRLANDGQVRREGQGWHPAAEAEN
;
A
#
# COMPACT_ATOMS: atom_id res chain seq x y z
N MET A 1 -15.50 41.18 7.30
CA MET A 1 -15.66 39.72 7.10
C MET A 1 -14.65 39.14 6.11
N ALA A 2 -14.24 39.84 5.04
CA ALA A 2 -13.28 39.31 4.05
C ALA A 2 -11.93 38.85 4.66
N GLY A 3 -11.29 39.67 5.50
CA GLY A 3 -9.96 39.32 6.06
C GLY A 3 -9.93 38.09 7.00
N PHE A 4 -11.07 37.70 7.58
CA PHE A 4 -11.17 36.47 8.38
C PHE A 4 -11.30 35.22 7.48
N VAL A 5 -12.01 35.35 6.37
CA VAL A 5 -12.08 34.28 5.36
C VAL A 5 -10.70 34.08 4.74
N ASP A 6 -10.00 35.16 4.41
CA ASP A 6 -8.65 35.07 3.84
C ASP A 6 -7.63 34.46 4.83
N SER A 7 -7.73 34.78 6.12
CA SER A 7 -6.86 34.19 7.15
C SER A 7 -7.15 32.71 7.38
N THR A 8 -8.42 32.32 7.42
CA THR A 8 -8.82 30.91 7.61
C THR A 8 -8.45 30.06 6.40
N VAL A 9 -8.59 30.57 5.18
CA VAL A 9 -8.12 29.88 3.96
C VAL A 9 -6.62 29.65 4.03
N LYS A 10 -5.85 30.66 4.45
CA LYS A 10 -4.40 30.54 4.60
C LYS A 10 -4.00 29.49 5.64
N GLU A 11 -4.68 29.46 6.80
CA GLU A 11 -4.45 28.43 7.82
C GLU A 11 -4.77 27.01 7.31
N ILE A 12 -5.84 26.87 6.51
CA ILE A 12 -6.20 25.60 5.87
C ILE A 12 -5.11 25.18 4.87
N ASP A 13 -4.61 26.11 4.05
CA ASP A 13 -3.55 25.83 3.08
C ASP A 13 -2.25 25.40 3.75
N ASP A 14 -1.89 26.02 4.88
CA ASP A 14 -0.70 25.66 5.64
C ASP A 14 -0.84 24.26 6.27
N ARG A 15 -2.00 23.94 6.86
CA ARG A 15 -2.30 22.58 7.32
C ARG A 15 -2.29 21.56 6.19
N LEU A 16 -2.80 21.90 5.02
CA LEU A 16 -2.77 21.04 3.84
C LEU A 16 -1.34 20.74 3.38
N ARG A 17 -0.41 21.69 3.50
CA ARG A 17 1.01 21.47 3.18
C ARG A 17 1.66 20.50 4.16
N GLU A 18 1.46 20.72 5.46
CA GLU A 18 1.99 19.85 6.52
C GLU A 18 1.51 18.40 6.34
N LEU A 19 0.21 18.22 6.08
CA LEU A 19 -0.35 16.90 5.83
C LEU A 19 0.21 16.23 4.57
N LYS A 20 0.46 16.99 3.49
CA LYS A 20 1.10 16.46 2.27
C LYS A 20 2.53 15.99 2.52
N GLU A 21 3.29 16.71 3.36
CA GLU A 21 4.65 16.32 3.73
C GLU A 21 4.64 15.03 4.56
N GLU A 22 3.73 14.91 5.52
CA GLU A 22 3.59 13.71 6.34
C GLU A 22 3.14 12.51 5.50
N VAL A 23 2.19 12.69 4.57
CA VAL A 23 1.80 11.66 3.60
C VAL A 23 3.01 11.21 2.78
N SER A 24 3.79 12.15 2.24
CA SER A 24 5.00 11.82 1.46
C SER A 24 6.03 11.04 2.28
N ARG A 25 6.21 11.40 3.56
CA ARG A 25 7.10 10.70 4.49
C ARG A 25 6.61 9.27 4.77
N LEU A 26 5.31 9.11 5.04
CA LEU A 26 4.69 7.81 5.30
C LEU A 26 4.71 6.92 4.05
N GLU A 27 4.49 7.49 2.86
CA GLU A 27 4.62 6.78 1.59
C GLU A 27 6.06 6.33 1.34
N ALA A 28 7.06 7.17 1.63
CA ALA A 28 8.46 6.80 1.53
C ALA A 28 8.83 5.66 2.50
N ALA A 29 8.37 5.74 3.75
CA ALA A 29 8.55 4.69 4.74
C ALA A 29 7.85 3.38 4.33
N ARG A 30 6.60 3.47 3.85
CA ARG A 30 5.85 2.33 3.29
C ARG A 30 6.58 1.73 2.10
N ASN A 31 7.11 2.54 1.20
CA ASN A 31 7.88 2.08 0.05
C ASN A 31 9.20 1.44 0.46
N ALA A 32 9.86 1.91 1.53
CA ALA A 32 11.05 1.26 2.08
C ALA A 32 10.72 -0.11 2.68
N LEU A 33 9.61 -0.21 3.42
CA LEU A 33 9.15 -1.46 4.05
C LEU A 33 8.64 -2.48 3.03
N VAL A 34 7.85 -2.04 2.04
CA VAL A 34 7.29 -2.89 0.97
C VAL A 34 8.34 -3.19 -0.11
N GLY A 35 9.21 -2.22 -0.38
CA GLY A 35 10.31 -2.29 -1.36
C GLY A 35 11.58 -2.93 -0.82
N GLY A 36 11.53 -3.58 0.35
CA GLY A 36 12.62 -4.29 1.04
C GLY A 36 13.20 -5.53 0.33
N ARG A 37 13.44 -5.42 -0.98
CA ARG A 37 14.46 -6.15 -1.74
C ARG A 37 15.13 -5.22 -2.77
N ARG A 38 15.48 -3.99 -2.38
CA ARG A 38 16.69 -3.40 -2.96
C ARG A 38 17.84 -4.06 -2.20
N GLY A 39 18.43 -5.10 -2.80
CA GLY A 39 19.64 -5.72 -2.26
C GLY A 39 20.71 -4.65 -1.99
N PRO A 40 21.74 -4.97 -1.18
CA PRO A 40 22.79 -4.01 -0.85
C PRO A 40 23.50 -3.62 -2.14
N GLY A 41 23.18 -2.46 -2.69
CA GLY A 41 23.67 -2.06 -4.00
C GLY A 41 22.75 -1.06 -4.67
N ARG A 42 22.89 0.20 -4.26
CA ARG A 42 23.36 1.29 -5.16
C ARG A 42 23.27 2.61 -4.39
N PRO A 43 24.33 3.07 -3.71
CA PRO A 43 24.42 4.49 -3.39
C PRO A 43 24.38 5.28 -4.70
N ARG A 44 23.69 6.42 -4.64
CA ARG A 44 23.57 7.41 -5.71
C ARG A 44 24.99 7.75 -6.17
N ALA A 45 25.24 7.60 -7.47
CA ALA A 45 26.56 7.74 -8.08
C ALA A 45 27.21 9.09 -7.70
N SER A 46 28.23 9.03 -6.84
CA SER A 46 29.31 10.00 -6.84
C SER A 46 30.56 9.25 -7.31
N ARG A 47 31.23 9.83 -8.30
CA ARG A 47 32.39 9.29 -8.99
C ARG A 47 33.52 9.10 -7.98
N SER A 48 33.97 7.87 -7.76
CA SER A 48 35.37 7.61 -7.41
C SER A 48 35.70 6.14 -7.63
N THR A 49 36.95 5.93 -7.98
CA THR A 49 37.53 4.79 -8.66
C THR A 49 37.92 3.64 -7.73
N THR A 50 38.04 2.44 -8.32
CA THR A 50 39.06 1.41 -8.01
C THR A 50 38.72 0.26 -7.04
N ARG A 51 39.02 -0.94 -7.56
CA ARG A 51 39.40 -2.24 -6.93
C ARG A 51 38.32 -3.19 -6.35
N GLN A 52 38.03 -4.20 -7.17
CA GLN A 52 38.45 -5.61 -6.98
C GLN A 52 38.00 -6.30 -5.67
N ALA A 53 37.05 -7.24 -5.80
CA ALA A 53 36.96 -8.41 -4.91
C ALA A 53 36.63 -9.67 -5.73
N ARG A 54 37.42 -10.71 -5.49
CA ARG A 54 37.53 -11.97 -6.23
C ARG A 54 36.57 -13.06 -5.72
N ARG A 55 36.18 -13.95 -6.64
CA ARG A 55 35.77 -15.38 -6.53
C ARG A 55 35.56 -15.99 -5.12
N ALA A 56 34.45 -16.72 -4.91
CA ALA A 56 34.38 -18.19 -5.06
C ALA A 56 33.03 -18.81 -4.60
N THR A 57 32.50 -19.69 -5.48
CA THR A 57 31.70 -20.92 -5.30
C THR A 57 31.00 -21.27 -3.97
N THR A 58 29.69 -21.56 -4.03
CA THR A 58 29.07 -22.80 -3.50
C THR A 58 27.68 -23.01 -4.11
N GLY A 59 27.35 -24.26 -4.43
CA GLY A 59 26.15 -24.61 -5.18
C GLY A 59 24.85 -24.34 -4.43
N ARG A 60 23.91 -23.71 -5.13
CA ARG A 60 22.48 -23.85 -4.82
C ARG A 60 21.73 -23.72 -6.13
N ARG A 61 21.04 -24.81 -6.51
CA ARG A 61 20.07 -24.84 -7.60
C ARG A 61 19.30 -23.52 -7.60
N PRO A 62 19.18 -22.78 -8.73
CA PRO A 62 18.37 -21.58 -8.77
C PRO A 62 16.93 -22.04 -8.56
N GLY A 63 16.48 -21.96 -7.31
CA GLY A 63 15.09 -22.19 -6.95
C GLY A 63 14.28 -21.24 -7.80
N ARG A 64 13.55 -21.80 -8.76
CA ARG A 64 12.61 -21.11 -9.63
C ARG A 64 11.87 -20.09 -8.76
N PRO A 65 11.97 -18.77 -9.03
CA PRO A 65 11.24 -17.79 -8.25
C PRO A 65 9.76 -18.08 -8.49
N ARG A 66 9.14 -18.79 -7.54
CA ARG A 66 7.71 -19.06 -7.57
C ARG A 66 7.03 -17.70 -7.55
N GLY A 67 6.28 -17.46 -8.63
CA GLY A 67 5.69 -16.20 -9.04
C GLY A 67 5.39 -15.24 -7.90
N ARG A 68 6.17 -14.17 -7.83
CA ARG A 68 5.79 -12.94 -7.15
C ARG A 68 4.75 -12.23 -8.02
N SER A 69 3.60 -12.86 -8.20
CA SER A 69 2.58 -12.45 -9.14
C SER A 69 1.42 -11.82 -8.36
N ARG A 70 1.23 -10.51 -8.57
CA ARG A 70 -0.09 -9.84 -8.54
C ARG A 70 -0.78 -9.64 -7.18
N GLY A 71 -0.01 -9.39 -6.12
CA GLY A 71 -0.59 -9.02 -4.81
C GLY A 71 -1.35 -7.68 -4.80
N GLY A 72 -0.95 -6.73 -5.66
CA GLY A 72 -1.50 -5.37 -5.64
C GLY A 72 -2.79 -5.19 -6.45
N THR A 73 -2.91 -5.79 -7.63
CA THR A 73 -4.07 -5.56 -8.51
C THR A 73 -5.35 -6.16 -7.95
N ARG A 74 -5.27 -7.38 -7.39
CA ARG A 74 -6.43 -8.06 -6.80
C ARG A 74 -6.92 -7.41 -5.51
N ALA A 75 -6.01 -6.82 -4.73
CA ALA A 75 -6.37 -6.09 -3.51
C ALA A 75 -7.17 -4.81 -3.84
N ASN A 76 -6.74 -4.09 -4.88
CA ASN A 76 -7.47 -2.91 -5.37
C ASN A 76 -8.85 -3.27 -5.92
N GLN A 77 -8.97 -4.39 -6.65
CA GLN A 77 -10.27 -4.89 -7.13
C GLN A 77 -11.22 -5.25 -5.98
N ALA A 78 -10.72 -5.87 -4.91
CA ALA A 78 -11.51 -6.15 -3.72
C ALA A 78 -12.02 -4.86 -3.08
N LEU A 79 -11.17 -3.84 -3.01
CA LEU A 79 -11.51 -2.53 -2.48
C LEU A 79 -12.56 -1.80 -3.34
N GLU A 80 -12.48 -1.87 -4.66
CA GLU A 80 -13.51 -1.35 -5.57
C GLU A 80 -14.87 -2.01 -5.32
N LEU A 81 -14.89 -3.33 -5.11
CA LEU A 81 -16.13 -4.06 -4.80
C LEU A 81 -16.71 -3.67 -3.44
N VAL A 82 -15.87 -3.49 -2.42
CA VAL A 82 -16.30 -3.03 -1.09
C VAL A 82 -16.85 -1.60 -1.15
N ARG A 83 -16.28 -0.72 -1.99
CA ARG A 83 -16.82 0.62 -2.23
C ARG A 83 -18.17 0.60 -2.96
N GLY A 84 -18.33 -0.28 -3.95
CA GLY A 84 -19.58 -0.41 -4.71
C GLY A 84 -20.69 -1.17 -3.98
N THR A 85 -20.35 -1.98 -2.97
CA THR A 85 -21.31 -2.76 -2.18
C THR A 85 -20.83 -2.84 -0.73
N PRO A 86 -21.12 -1.81 0.09
CA PRO A 86 -20.77 -1.84 1.51
C PRO A 86 -21.50 -2.99 2.23
N GLY A 87 -20.81 -3.66 3.15
CA GLY A 87 -21.33 -4.83 3.87
C GLY A 87 -21.13 -6.15 3.13
N ILE A 88 -20.43 -6.15 1.98
CA ILE A 88 -20.13 -7.38 1.25
C ILE A 88 -19.24 -8.32 2.08
N THR A 89 -19.55 -9.60 2.04
CA THR A 89 -18.84 -10.64 2.78
C THR A 89 -17.68 -11.22 1.98
N ILE A 90 -16.71 -11.85 2.65
CA ILE A 90 -15.54 -12.48 2.01
C ILE A 90 -15.94 -13.48 0.90
N PRO A 91 -16.90 -14.41 1.09
CA PRO A 91 -17.32 -15.34 0.05
C PRO A 91 -17.88 -14.63 -1.19
N GLN A 92 -18.69 -13.58 -0.99
CA GLN A 92 -19.30 -12.83 -2.09
C GLN A 92 -18.26 -12.04 -2.90
N ILE A 93 -17.26 -11.46 -2.23
CA ILE A 93 -16.12 -10.82 -2.90
C ILE A 93 -15.35 -11.87 -3.73
N ALA A 94 -15.17 -13.08 -3.20
CA ALA A 94 -14.45 -14.16 -3.85
C ALA A 94 -15.13 -14.60 -5.15
N GLU A 95 -16.44 -14.81 -5.10
CA GLU A 95 -17.27 -15.19 -6.24
C GLU A 95 -17.23 -14.14 -7.35
N ARG A 96 -17.44 -12.86 -7.01
CA ARG A 96 -17.46 -11.76 -7.99
C ARG A 96 -16.13 -11.56 -8.71
N MET A 97 -15.01 -11.81 -8.04
CA MET A 97 -13.68 -11.72 -8.64
C MET A 97 -13.17 -13.02 -9.27
N GLY A 98 -13.87 -14.13 -9.06
CA GLY A 98 -13.40 -15.47 -9.42
C GLY A 98 -12.08 -15.83 -8.74
N ILE A 99 -11.95 -15.55 -7.45
CA ILE A 99 -10.76 -15.89 -6.65
C ILE A 99 -11.10 -16.77 -5.46
N GLU A 100 -10.08 -17.40 -4.87
CA GLU A 100 -10.23 -18.24 -3.70
C GLU A 100 -10.46 -17.38 -2.42
N PRO A 101 -11.42 -17.72 -1.54
CA PRO A 101 -11.66 -17.00 -0.29
C PRO A 101 -10.42 -16.91 0.62
N ASN A 102 -9.56 -17.93 0.60
CA ASN A 102 -8.29 -17.96 1.32
C ASN A 102 -7.39 -16.76 1.00
N TYR A 103 -7.43 -16.26 -0.24
CA TYR A 103 -6.68 -15.08 -0.65
C TYR A 103 -7.21 -13.81 0.05
N LEU A 104 -8.53 -13.68 0.19
CA LEU A 104 -9.15 -12.53 0.84
C LEU A 104 -8.89 -12.48 2.33
N TYR A 105 -8.83 -13.61 3.03
CA TYR A 105 -8.42 -13.64 4.44
C TYR A 105 -7.00 -13.09 4.67
N ARG A 106 -6.13 -13.10 3.65
CA ARG A 106 -4.77 -12.55 3.72
C ARG A 106 -4.68 -11.08 3.33
N VAL A 107 -5.59 -10.62 2.48
CA VAL A 107 -5.57 -9.28 1.89
C VAL A 107 -6.48 -8.31 2.63
N MET A 108 -7.67 -8.74 3.04
CA MET A 108 -8.64 -7.87 3.73
C MET A 108 -8.10 -7.30 5.05
N PRO A 109 -7.42 -8.06 5.92
CA PRO A 109 -6.79 -7.49 7.11
C PRO A 109 -5.69 -6.47 6.79
N ARG A 110 -4.98 -6.63 5.66
CA ARG A 110 -3.98 -5.65 5.22
C ARG A 110 -4.63 -4.36 4.75
N LEU A 111 -5.70 -4.46 3.96
CA LEU A 111 -6.51 -3.30 3.55
C LEU A 111 -7.13 -2.59 4.75
N ALA A 112 -7.46 -3.33 5.82
CA ALA A 112 -7.97 -2.75 7.05
C ALA A 112 -6.89 -2.00 7.84
N ASN A 113 -5.71 -2.60 7.97
CA ASN A 113 -4.55 -1.95 8.60
C ASN A 113 -4.09 -0.72 7.81
N ASP A 114 -4.20 -0.76 6.48
CA ASP A 114 -3.92 0.37 5.59
C ASP A 114 -5.02 1.45 5.66
N GLY A 115 -6.06 1.26 6.50
CA GLY A 115 -7.14 2.23 6.71
C GLY A 115 -8.06 2.41 5.51
N GLN A 116 -8.18 1.39 4.65
CA GLN A 116 -8.98 1.46 3.43
C GLN A 116 -10.35 0.76 3.53
N VAL A 117 -10.46 -0.23 4.42
CA VAL A 117 -11.71 -0.95 4.72
C VAL A 117 -11.85 -1.14 6.23
N ARG A 118 -13.09 -1.16 6.73
CA ARG A 118 -13.41 -1.55 8.11
C ARG A 118 -14.18 -2.87 8.11
N ARG A 119 -13.96 -3.69 9.13
CA ARG A 119 -14.74 -4.91 9.36
C ARG A 119 -15.91 -4.56 10.27
N GLU A 120 -17.12 -4.83 9.82
CA GLU A 120 -18.35 -4.61 10.59
C GLU A 120 -19.14 -5.92 10.60
N GLY A 121 -19.18 -6.58 11.76
CA GLY A 121 -19.67 -7.95 11.88
C GLY A 121 -18.94 -8.90 10.92
N GLN A 122 -19.68 -9.49 9.99
CA GLN A 122 -19.17 -10.41 8.96
C GLN A 122 -18.95 -9.73 7.59
N GLY A 123 -19.33 -8.46 7.46
CA GLY A 123 -19.21 -7.65 6.25
C GLY A 123 -18.00 -6.72 6.29
N TRP A 124 -17.60 -6.26 5.10
CA TRP A 124 -16.57 -5.26 4.91
C TRP A 124 -17.16 -3.98 4.36
N HIS A 125 -16.76 -2.86 4.95
CA HIS A 125 -17.19 -1.52 4.55
C HIS A 125 -15.95 -0.71 4.15
N PRO A 126 -16.08 0.27 3.24
CA PRO A 126 -14.98 1.20 2.97
C PRO A 126 -14.67 2.01 4.24
N ALA A 127 -13.40 2.38 4.42
CA ALA A 127 -12.97 3.22 5.54
C ALA A 127 -13.20 4.72 5.29
N ALA A 128 -13.61 5.10 4.08
CA ALA A 128 -14.05 6.45 3.75
C ALA A 128 -15.58 6.55 3.82
N GLU A 129 -16.04 7.56 4.55
CA GLU A 129 -17.43 8.01 4.73
C GLU A 129 -18.31 7.10 5.60
N ALA A 130 -18.14 7.24 6.92
CA ALA A 130 -19.33 7.40 7.76
C ALA A 130 -19.97 8.74 7.34
N GLU A 131 -21.16 8.66 6.76
CA GLU A 131 -22.22 9.66 6.73
C GLU A 131 -21.85 11.12 6.40
N ASN A 132 -22.34 11.59 5.25
CA ASN A 132 -23.18 12.78 5.25
C ASN A 132 -24.49 12.44 4.54
#